data_AF-A0AAD4JLA8-F1
#
_entry.id   AF-A0AAD4JLA8-F1
#
_cell.length_a   1.000
_cell.length_b   1.000
_cell.length_c   1.000
_cell.angle_alpha   90.00
_cell.angle_beta   90.00
_cell.angle_gamma   90.00
#
_symmetry.space_group_name_H-M   'P 1'
#
loop_
_entity.id
_entity.type
_entity.pdbx_description
1 polymer ?
#
loop_
_entity_poly.entity_id
_entity_poly.type
_entity_poly.pdbx_seq_one_letter_code
_entity_poly.pdbx_strand_id
1 'polypeptide(L)'
;MSVVCPSLAYANTLFYRSGYNVQVIVDDNEPEERLIGRFRREVMRAGVIQECKRRRFFENKQEEKKRRTRDAAKRNRRRRPQIRNGPQEREKAEAATKKKVEEDTDNWDLPQGDIP
;
A
#
# COMPACT_ATOMS: atom_id res chain seq x y z
N MET A 1 -17.14 -18.81 28.25
CA MET A 1 -17.81 -17.53 27.94
C MET A 1 -17.05 -16.83 26.82
N SER A 2 -17.36 -17.14 25.56
CA SER A 2 -16.67 -16.59 24.39
C SER A 2 -17.65 -16.43 23.24
N VAL A 3 -18.61 -15.54 23.41
CA VAL A 3 -19.48 -15.03 22.35
C VAL A 3 -19.91 -13.63 22.75
N VAL A 4 -18.99 -12.67 22.63
CA VAL A 4 -19.32 -11.25 22.78
C VAL A 4 -18.59 -10.50 21.67
N CYS A 5 -19.31 -10.25 20.58
CA CYS A 5 -18.95 -9.35 19.48
C CYS A 5 -17.77 -9.77 18.56
N PRO A 6 -18.07 -10.32 17.36
CA PRO A 6 -17.09 -10.51 16.29
C PRO A 6 -16.37 -9.22 15.86
N SER A 7 -17.01 -8.06 16.06
CA SER A 7 -16.39 -6.74 15.83
C SER A 7 -15.18 -6.47 16.73
N LEU A 8 -15.17 -7.05 17.94
CA LEU A 8 -14.08 -6.92 18.90
C LEU A 8 -12.91 -7.86 18.59
N ALA A 9 -13.21 -9.06 18.06
CA ALA A 9 -12.20 -10.04 17.65
C ALA A 9 -11.31 -9.52 16.51
N TYR A 10 -11.89 -8.66 15.66
CA TYR A 10 -11.11 -7.98 14.66
C TYR A 10 -10.50 -6.70 15.19
N ALA A 11 -11.13 -5.90 16.06
CA ALA A 11 -10.57 -4.64 16.54
C ALA A 11 -9.09 -4.79 16.95
N ASN A 12 -8.26 -3.80 16.65
CA ASN A 12 -6.88 -3.75 17.15
C ASN A 12 -6.85 -3.44 18.66
N THR A 13 -7.58 -4.24 19.43
CA THR A 13 -7.45 -4.43 20.86
C THR A 13 -6.43 -5.54 21.18
N LEU A 14 -5.70 -6.05 20.18
CA LEU A 14 -4.82 -7.23 20.32
C LEU A 14 -3.42 -7.06 19.71
N PHE A 15 -3.01 -5.83 19.35
CA PHE A 15 -1.59 -5.53 19.09
C PHE A 15 -0.86 -5.05 20.36
N TYR A 16 -1.49 -5.22 21.52
CA TYR A 16 -0.91 -4.94 22.83
C TYR A 16 -0.02 -6.10 23.26
N ARG A 17 1.30 -5.88 23.28
CA ARG A 17 2.18 -6.67 24.15
C ARG A 17 2.12 -6.17 25.61
N SER A 18 1.66 -4.92 25.79
CA SER A 18 1.30 -4.21 27.03
C SER A 18 0.22 -3.16 26.70
N GLY A 19 -0.47 -2.60 27.70
CA GLY A 19 -1.73 -1.81 27.58
C GLY A 19 -1.74 -0.52 26.73
N TYR A 20 -0.75 -0.27 25.87
CA TYR A 20 -0.68 0.88 24.97
C TYR A 20 -0.12 0.49 23.59
N ASN A 21 -0.61 1.12 22.52
CA ASN A 21 -0.11 0.94 21.14
C ASN A 21 1.09 1.83 20.81
N VAL A 22 1.19 2.99 21.47
CA VAL A 22 2.26 3.98 21.30
C VAL A 22 2.59 4.54 22.67
N GLN A 23 3.87 4.54 23.04
CA GLN A 23 4.39 5.22 24.23
C GLN A 23 5.54 6.11 23.78
N VAL A 24 5.50 7.37 24.21
CA VAL A 24 6.57 8.34 23.99
C VAL A 24 6.93 8.89 25.37
N ILE A 25 8.14 8.61 25.83
CA ILE A 25 8.67 9.15 27.07
C ILE A 25 9.37 10.47 26.71
N VAL A 26 9.00 11.53 27.43
CA VAL A 26 9.55 12.86 27.25
C VAL A 26 10.66 13.06 28.27
N ASP A 27 11.81 13.52 27.82
CA ASP A 27 12.91 13.94 28.70
C ASP A 27 12.90 15.47 28.80
N ASP A 28 13.35 16.02 29.93
CA ASP A 28 13.24 17.45 30.28
C ASP A 28 13.98 18.42 29.33
N ASN A 29 14.82 17.90 28.42
CA ASN A 29 15.73 18.69 27.58
C ASN A 29 15.39 18.64 26.08
N GLU A 30 14.13 18.36 25.72
CA GLU A 30 13.70 18.31 24.32
C GLU A 30 12.82 19.50 23.90
N PRO A 31 13.11 20.09 22.71
CA PRO A 31 12.21 21.09 22.14
C PRO A 31 10.89 20.44 21.72
N GLU A 32 9.78 21.14 21.93
CA GLU A 32 8.41 20.65 21.70
C GLU A 32 8.20 20.06 20.29
N GLU A 33 8.86 20.64 19.28
CA GLU A 33 8.79 20.15 17.90
C GLU A 33 9.36 18.73 17.73
N ARG A 34 10.41 18.37 18.48
CA ARG A 34 10.98 17.01 18.45
C ARG A 34 10.05 16.00 19.08
N LEU A 35 9.35 16.38 20.15
CA LEU A 35 8.35 15.53 20.78
C LEU A 35 7.21 15.20 19.81
N ILE A 36 6.65 16.22 19.15
CA ILE A 36 5.58 16.04 18.15
C ILE A 36 6.08 15.19 16.97
N GLY A 37 7.31 15.41 16.52
CA GLY A 37 7.94 14.61 15.47
C GLY A 37 8.06 13.13 15.83
N ARG A 38 8.50 12.81 17.05
CA ARG A 38 8.61 11.44 17.57
C ARG A 38 7.24 10.78 17.70
N PHE A 39 6.28 11.48 18.30
CA PHE A 39 4.91 10.99 18.41
C PHE A 39 4.29 10.69 17.05
N ARG A 40 4.39 11.63 16.10
CA ARG A 40 3.87 11.44 14.74
C ARG A 40 4.51 10.24 14.04
N ARG A 41 5.81 10.02 14.24
CA ARG A 41 6.53 8.87 13.68
C ARG A 41 6.07 7.56 14.31
N GLU A 42 5.92 7.49 15.63
CA GLU A 42 5.42 6.30 16.32
C GLU A 42 3.97 5.98 15.94
N VAL A 43 3.10 6.98 15.82
CA VAL A 43 1.72 6.82 15.32
C VAL A 43 1.70 6.30 13.88
N MET A 44 2.57 6.84 13.00
CA MET A 44 2.70 6.34 11.62
C MET A 44 3.29 4.94 11.55
N ARG A 45 4.22 4.60 12.45
CA ARG A 45 4.86 3.27 12.54
C ARG A 45 3.89 2.20 13.03
N ALA A 46 3.13 2.50 14.08
CA ALA A 46 2.06 1.65 14.57
C ALA A 46 0.90 1.54 13.56
N GLY A 47 0.73 2.54 12.70
CA GLY A 47 -0.26 2.52 11.62
C GLY A 47 -1.71 2.64 12.11
N VAL A 48 -1.91 3.10 13.36
CA VAL A 48 -3.22 3.13 14.04
C VAL A 48 -4.28 3.91 13.26
N ILE A 49 -3.92 5.04 12.65
CA ILE A 49 -4.85 5.85 11.84
C ILE A 49 -5.26 5.11 10.56
N GLN A 50 -4.30 4.50 9.88
CA GLN A 50 -4.58 3.73 8.66
C GLN A 50 -5.50 2.55 8.97
N GLU A 51 -5.28 1.90 10.11
CA GLU A 51 -6.09 0.78 10.55
C GLU A 51 -7.53 1.19 10.89
N CYS A 52 -7.71 2.29 11.64
CA CYS A 52 -9.05 2.80 11.93
C CYS A 52 -9.80 3.17 10.65
N LYS A 53 -9.12 3.78 9.68
CA LYS A 53 -9.71 4.11 8.37
C LYS A 53 -10.09 2.84 7.58
N ARG A 54 -9.26 1.81 7.62
CA ARG A 54 -9.50 0.51 6.96
C ARG A 54 -10.74 -0.20 7.50
N ARG A 55 -11.00 -0.07 8.79
CA ARG A 55 -12.11 -0.71 9.50
C ARG A 55 -13.39 0.12 9.54
N ARG A 56 -13.36 1.33 9.00
CA ARG A 56 -14.53 2.23 8.99
C ARG A 56 -15.71 1.62 8.24
N PHE A 57 -15.44 0.80 7.23
CA PHE A 57 -16.44 0.11 6.42
C PHE A 57 -16.12 -1.37 6.32
N PHE A 58 -17.14 -2.18 6.04
CA PHE A 58 -16.95 -3.59 5.73
C PHE A 58 -16.17 -3.73 4.41
N GLU A 59 -15.25 -4.68 4.36
CA GLU A 59 -14.43 -4.98 3.20
C GLU A 59 -14.66 -6.44 2.78
N ASN A 60 -14.87 -6.66 1.48
CA ASN A 60 -15.04 -8.00 0.94
C ASN A 60 -13.72 -8.80 0.93
N LYS A 61 -13.79 -10.14 0.99
CA LYS A 61 -12.60 -11.03 0.93
C LYS A 61 -11.72 -10.79 -0.30
N GLN A 62 -12.31 -10.36 -1.41
CA GLN A 62 -11.56 -10.02 -2.63
C GLN A 62 -10.76 -8.72 -2.47
N GLU A 63 -11.36 -7.70 -1.85
CA GLU A 63 -10.73 -6.41 -1.59
C GLU A 63 -9.61 -6.54 -0.56
N GLU A 64 -9.81 -7.38 0.46
CA GLU A 64 -8.77 -7.73 1.43
C GLU A 64 -7.53 -8.32 0.76
N LYS A 65 -7.72 -9.28 -0.16
CA LYS A 65 -6.61 -9.87 -0.94
C LYS A 65 -5.92 -8.81 -1.81
N LYS A 66 -6.69 -7.99 -2.54
CA LYS A 66 -6.15 -6.90 -3.37
C LYS A 66 -5.32 -5.91 -2.54
N ARG A 67 -5.82 -5.53 -1.35
CA ARG A 67 -5.08 -4.65 -0.43
C ARG A 67 -3.80 -5.32 0.05
N ARG A 68 -3.86 -6.56 0.56
CA ARG A 68 -2.68 -7.24 1.12
C ARG A 68 -1.55 -7.32 0.10
N THR A 69 -1.87 -7.64 -1.15
CA THR A 69 -0.91 -7.66 -2.25
C THR A 69 -0.36 -6.26 -2.54
N ARG A 70 -1.22 -5.23 -2.59
CA ARG A 70 -0.80 -3.84 -2.82
C ARG A 70 0.12 -3.31 -1.71
N ASP A 71 -0.22 -3.55 -0.45
CA ASP A 71 0.55 -3.10 0.71
C ASP A 71 1.89 -3.85 0.80
N ALA A 72 1.90 -5.15 0.51
CA ALA A 72 3.13 -5.92 0.42
C ALA A 72 4.05 -5.42 -0.71
N ALA A 73 3.49 -5.16 -1.90
CA ALA A 73 4.23 -4.62 -3.03
C ALA A 73 4.78 -3.22 -2.72
N LYS A 74 3.98 -2.33 -2.10
CA LYS A 74 4.40 -0.98 -1.69
C LYS A 74 5.53 -1.04 -0.66
N ARG A 75 5.45 -1.94 0.32
CA ARG A 75 6.52 -2.15 1.31
C ARG A 75 7.78 -2.72 0.66
N ASN A 76 7.64 -3.68 -0.26
CA ASN A 76 8.77 -4.27 -0.97
C ASN A 76 9.46 -3.24 -1.90
N ARG A 77 8.69 -2.40 -2.60
CA ARG A 77 9.22 -1.30 -3.42
C ARG A 77 10.01 -0.28 -2.61
N ARG A 78 9.61 -0.02 -1.36
CA ARG A 78 10.37 0.85 -0.43
C ARG A 78 11.65 0.21 0.11
N ARG A 79 11.74 -1.12 0.11
CA ARG A 79 12.92 -1.87 0.58
C ARG A 79 13.92 -2.14 -0.54
N ARG A 80 13.46 -2.24 -1.78
CA ARG A 80 14.35 -2.36 -2.92
C ARG A 80 15.15 -1.07 -3.06
N PRO A 81 16.50 -1.12 -3.15
CA PRO A 81 17.26 0.04 -3.54
C PRO A 81 16.67 0.54 -4.85
N GLN A 82 16.26 1.80 -4.86
CA GLN A 82 15.77 2.44 -6.05
C GLN A 82 16.99 2.55 -6.97
N ILE A 83 17.23 1.54 -7.81
CA ILE A 83 18.16 1.66 -8.92
C ILE A 83 17.61 2.85 -9.69
N ARG A 84 18.32 3.95 -9.59
CA ARG A 84 17.93 5.22 -10.18
C ARG A 84 18.30 5.09 -11.65
N ASN A 85 17.57 4.24 -12.36
CA ASN A 85 17.68 4.09 -13.80
C ASN A 85 17.57 5.51 -14.38
N GLY A 86 18.66 5.94 -15.02
CA GLY A 86 18.78 7.26 -15.60
C GLY A 86 17.70 7.50 -16.66
N PRO A 87 17.52 8.75 -17.13
CA PRO A 87 16.53 9.10 -18.15
C PRO A 87 16.53 8.15 -19.36
N GLN A 88 17.71 7.69 -19.78
CA GLN A 88 17.92 6.82 -20.94
C GLN A 88 17.31 5.41 -20.81
N GLU A 89 17.23 4.84 -19.60
CA GLU A 89 16.59 3.53 -19.41
C GLU A 89 15.07 3.64 -19.32
N ARG A 90 14.54 4.81 -18.95
CA ARG A 90 13.10 5.09 -18.97
C ARG A 90 12.59 5.23 -20.40
N GLU A 91 13.33 5.91 -21.27
CA GLU A 91 13.01 6.00 -22.70
C GLU A 91 13.04 4.63 -23.37
N LYS A 92 14.03 3.77 -23.04
CA LYS A 92 14.08 2.38 -23.53
C LYS A 92 12.93 1.52 -23.00
N ALA A 93 12.55 1.69 -21.74
CA ALA A 93 11.42 0.98 -21.15
C ALA A 93 10.08 1.45 -21.76
N GLU A 94 9.90 2.75 -21.97
CA GLU A 94 8.73 3.34 -22.60
C GLU A 94 8.61 2.93 -24.07
N ALA A 95 9.72 2.91 -24.83
CA ALA A 95 9.79 2.39 -26.18
C ALA A 95 9.46 0.89 -26.25
N ALA A 96 9.92 0.09 -25.28
CA ALA A 96 9.60 -1.34 -25.21
C ALA A 96 8.13 -1.59 -24.88
N THR A 97 7.50 -0.79 -24.01
CA THR A 97 6.04 -0.86 -23.78
C THR A 97 5.23 -0.38 -24.98
N LYS A 98 5.65 0.68 -25.68
CA LYS A 98 4.99 1.13 -26.92
C LYS A 98 5.03 0.06 -27.99
N LYS A 99 6.20 -0.57 -28.18
CA LYS A 99 6.39 -1.66 -29.15
C LYS A 99 5.53 -2.89 -28.84
N LYS A 100 5.36 -3.22 -27.55
CA LYS A 100 4.42 -4.28 -27.12
C LYS A 100 2.96 -3.93 -27.37
N VAL A 101 2.56 -2.68 -27.12
CA VAL A 101 1.18 -2.22 -27.38
C VAL A 101 0.86 -2.22 -28.87
N GLU A 102 1.85 -1.91 -29.72
CA GLU A 102 1.73 -1.93 -31.18
C GLU A 102 1.69 -3.37 -31.75
N GLU A 103 2.40 -4.32 -31.13
CA GLU A 103 2.39 -5.74 -31.49
C GLU A 103 1.09 -6.47 -31.08
N ASP A 104 0.43 -6.02 -30.00
CA ASP A 104 -0.86 -6.54 -29.53
C ASP A 104 -2.08 -5.89 -30.23
N THR A 105 -1.88 -4.88 -31.10
CA THR A 105 -2.93 -4.34 -31.98
C THR A 105 -3.14 -5.25 -33.19
N ASP A 106 -3.91 -6.32 -32.97
CA ASP A 106 -4.84 -6.96 -33.91
C ASP A 106 -4.73 -6.51 -35.39
N ASN A 107 -3.92 -7.24 -36.15
CA ASN A 107 -3.84 -7.21 -37.62
C ASN A 107 -5.07 -7.90 -38.24
N TRP A 108 -6.26 -7.33 -38.04
CA TRP A 108 -7.49 -7.74 -38.75
C TRP A 108 -7.74 -6.82 -39.94
N ASP A 109 -6.94 -6.95 -40.99
CA ASP A 109 -7.31 -6.39 -42.30
C ASP A 109 -8.47 -7.21 -42.87
N LEU A 110 -9.67 -6.60 -42.94
CA LEU A 110 -10.79 -7.21 -43.66
C LEU A 110 -10.42 -7.32 -45.16
N PRO A 111 -10.49 -8.51 -45.78
CA PRO A 111 -10.31 -8.61 -47.21
C PRO A 111 -11.46 -7.85 -47.90
N GLN A 112 -11.10 -6.87 -48.74
CA GLN A 112 -12.03 -6.23 -49.66
C GLN A 112 -12.35 -7.24 -50.78
N GLY A 113 -13.31 -8.12 -50.51
CA GLY A 113 -13.94 -8.94 -51.53
C GLY A 113 -15.17 -8.22 -52.05
N ASP A 114 -15.10 -7.75 -53.30
CA ASP A 114 -16.30 -7.42 -54.07
C ASP A 114 -17.17 -8.68 -54.13
N ILE A 115 -18.35 -8.58 -53.51
CA ILE A 115 -19.38 -9.62 -53.55
C ILE A 115 -20.10 -9.46 -54.90
N PRO A 116 -20.29 -10.54 -55.69
CA PRO A 116 -20.92 -10.47 -57.01
C PRO A 116 -22.40 -10.05 -56.98
#